data_AF-A0A075JSD3-F1
#
_entry.id   AF-A0A075JSD3-F1
#
_cell.length_a   1.000
_cell.length_b   1.000
_cell.length_c   1.000
_cell.angle_alpha   90.00
_cell.angle_beta   90.00
_cell.angle_gamma   90.00
#
_symmetry.space_group_name_H-M   'P 1'
#
loop_
_entity.id
_entity.type
_entity.pdbx_description
1 polymer ?
#
loop_
_entity_poly.entity_id
_entity_poly.type
_entity_poly.pdbx_seq_one_letter_code
_entity_poly.pdbx_strand_id
1 'polypeptide(L)'
;MKRIAGYLLFSLLIVLFLDGCAINNDETKDSSEDIFQYNGAVIGDNSAVINIIGQLPHNEKFKEVSLETKNKPYGMSLTYDSLDVPEVGKEYKETAITNATFLFTLVKNAEWITFHFENQTYKITRFKLQDFYSKDLNEFTSQTELNAFVQEQLVNESKVSQLFVQ
;
A
#
# COMPACT_ATOMS: atom_id res chain seq x y z
N MET A 1 47.18 -58.44 19.05
CA MET A 1 47.67 -57.81 17.81
C MET A 1 46.61 -57.93 16.72
N LYS A 2 46.00 -56.81 16.31
CA LYS A 2 45.45 -56.53 14.95
C LYS A 2 44.75 -55.16 14.97
N ARG A 3 45.57 -54.14 14.70
CA ARG A 3 45.30 -52.85 14.03
C ARG A 3 43.86 -52.34 14.02
N ILE A 4 43.52 -51.49 14.99
CA ILE A 4 42.43 -50.51 14.88
C ILE A 4 43.09 -49.19 14.45
N ALA A 5 43.36 -49.06 13.17
CA ALA A 5 43.86 -47.84 12.56
C ALA A 5 43.10 -47.69 11.24
N GLY A 6 42.05 -46.88 11.23
CA GLY A 6 41.25 -46.70 10.02
C GLY A 6 39.93 -45.94 10.16
N TYR A 7 39.50 -45.55 11.36
CA TYR A 7 38.21 -44.86 11.55
C TYR A 7 38.32 -43.49 12.24
N LEU A 8 39.45 -42.79 12.07
CA LEU A 8 39.59 -41.39 12.51
C LEU A 8 39.66 -40.39 11.35
N LEU A 9 39.41 -40.82 10.11
CA LEU A 9 39.43 -39.93 8.94
C LEU A 9 38.07 -39.76 8.25
N PHE A 10 37.01 -40.42 8.71
CA PHE A 10 35.69 -40.33 8.06
C PHE A 10 34.70 -39.38 8.77
N SER A 11 35.06 -38.81 9.92
CA SER A 11 34.18 -37.91 10.68
C SER A 11 34.36 -36.42 10.35
N LEU A 12 35.23 -36.06 9.39
CA LEU A 12 35.59 -34.67 9.10
C LEU A 12 35.16 -34.20 7.69
N LEU A 13 34.07 -34.77 7.15
CA LEU A 13 33.59 -34.47 5.79
C LEU A 13 32.13 -34.00 5.72
N ILE A 14 31.53 -33.59 6.84
CA ILE A 14 30.13 -33.11 6.88
C ILE A 14 30.02 -31.60 7.15
N VAL A 15 31.14 -30.86 7.27
CA VAL A 15 31.10 -29.41 7.58
C VAL A 15 31.61 -28.57 6.42
N LEU A 16 31.08 -28.74 5.21
CA LEU A 16 31.31 -27.78 4.10
C LEU A 16 30.14 -27.78 3.12
N PHE A 17 28.96 -27.35 3.57
CA PHE A 17 27.93 -26.75 2.71
C PHE A 17 27.20 -25.65 3.49
N LEU A 18 27.96 -24.63 3.88
CA LEU A 18 27.41 -23.31 4.19
C LEU A 18 28.00 -22.35 3.17
N ASP A 19 27.52 -22.45 1.92
CA ASP A 19 27.67 -21.36 0.96
C ASP A 19 26.66 -20.26 1.34
N GLY A 20 27.03 -19.48 2.36
CA GLY A 20 26.47 -18.16 2.56
C GLY A 20 27.00 -17.27 1.44
N CYS A 21 26.22 -17.09 0.38
CA CYS A 21 26.51 -16.04 -0.59
C CYS A 21 26.41 -14.68 0.13
N ALA A 22 27.56 -14.08 0.42
CA ALA A 22 27.65 -12.67 0.72
C ALA A 22 27.34 -11.89 -0.57
N ILE A 23 26.08 -11.50 -0.73
CA ILE A 23 25.69 -10.49 -1.72
C ILE A 23 26.13 -9.15 -1.13
N ASN A 24 27.29 -8.68 -1.57
CA ASN A 24 27.76 -7.33 -1.31
C ASN A 24 27.02 -6.39 -2.27
N ASN A 25 25.76 -6.10 -1.98
CA ASN A 25 25.07 -4.97 -2.59
C ASN A 25 25.12 -3.84 -1.59
N ASP A 26 26.24 -3.10 -1.63
CA ASP A 26 26.32 -1.76 -1.09
C ASP A 26 25.47 -0.84 -1.97
N GLU A 27 24.16 -0.97 -1.82
CA GLU A 27 23.19 0.06 -2.15
C GLU A 27 22.24 0.10 -0.96
N THR A 28 22.27 1.18 -0.21
CA THR A 28 21.18 1.58 0.68
C THR A 28 19.97 1.92 -0.19
N LYS A 29 19.41 0.91 -0.86
CA LYS A 29 18.06 0.96 -1.42
C LYS A 29 17.15 0.80 -0.23
N ASP A 30 16.47 1.89 0.11
CA ASP A 30 15.24 1.84 0.89
C ASP A 30 14.39 0.69 0.34
N SER A 31 14.32 -0.41 1.08
CA SER A 31 13.82 -1.71 0.60
C SER A 31 12.30 -1.75 0.54
N SER A 32 11.65 -0.59 0.34
CA SER A 32 10.25 -0.56 -0.04
C SER A 32 10.17 -0.95 -1.52
N GLU A 33 9.59 -2.11 -1.79
CA GLU A 33 9.26 -2.48 -3.16
C GLU A 33 8.33 -1.42 -3.75
N ASP A 34 8.62 -0.94 -4.96
CA ASP A 34 7.84 0.10 -5.65
C ASP A 34 6.35 -0.28 -5.68
N ILE A 35 5.49 0.57 -5.10
CA ILE A 35 4.05 0.32 -4.98
C ILE A 35 3.38 0.10 -6.35
N PHE A 36 3.96 0.64 -7.44
CA PHE A 36 3.44 0.48 -8.80
C PHE A 36 3.62 -0.92 -9.37
N GLN A 37 4.36 -1.81 -8.71
CA GLN A 37 4.37 -3.24 -9.05
C GLN A 37 2.96 -3.87 -8.99
N TYR A 38 2.05 -3.28 -8.20
CA TYR A 38 0.66 -3.72 -8.09
C TYR A 38 -0.29 -3.04 -9.07
N ASN A 39 0.21 -2.24 -10.03
CA ASN A 39 -0.62 -1.60 -11.04
C ASN A 39 -1.34 -2.67 -11.88
N GLY A 40 -2.67 -2.58 -11.96
CA GLY A 40 -3.48 -3.59 -12.64
C GLY A 40 -4.11 -4.60 -11.69
N ALA A 41 -3.86 -4.49 -10.38
CA ALA A 41 -4.52 -5.30 -9.37
C ALA A 41 -6.05 -5.22 -9.49
N VAL A 42 -6.70 -6.27 -9.01
CA VAL A 42 -8.15 -6.34 -8.89
C VAL A 42 -8.53 -6.54 -7.43
N ILE A 43 -9.69 -6.03 -7.03
CA ILE A 43 -10.13 -6.02 -5.64
C ILE A 43 -10.30 -7.41 -5.01
N GLY A 44 -10.40 -8.46 -5.83
CA GLY A 44 -10.43 -9.85 -5.36
C GLY A 44 -9.07 -10.41 -4.95
N ASP A 45 -7.97 -9.75 -5.33
CA ASP A 45 -6.61 -10.09 -4.91
C ASP A 45 -6.33 -9.41 -3.57
N ASN A 46 -6.76 -10.07 -2.48
CA ASN A 46 -6.58 -9.54 -1.13
C ASN A 46 -5.11 -9.35 -0.77
N SER A 47 -4.20 -10.19 -1.28
CA SER A 47 -2.77 -10.05 -1.06
C SER A 47 -2.23 -8.76 -1.69
N ALA A 48 -2.57 -8.48 -2.96
CA ALA A 48 -2.19 -7.24 -3.60
C ALA A 48 -2.77 -6.01 -2.87
N VAL A 49 -4.05 -6.05 -2.51
CA VAL A 49 -4.71 -4.92 -1.81
C VAL A 49 -4.04 -4.64 -0.45
N ILE A 50 -3.77 -5.68 0.35
CA ILE A 50 -3.12 -5.52 1.66
C ILE A 50 -1.70 -4.96 1.50
N ASN A 51 -0.93 -5.44 0.52
CA ASN A 51 0.42 -4.94 0.28
C ASN A 51 0.42 -3.48 -0.17
N ILE A 52 -0.53 -3.06 -1.02
CA ILE A 52 -0.72 -1.65 -1.38
C ILE A 52 -0.96 -0.84 -0.10
N ILE A 53 -1.95 -1.23 0.72
CA ILE A 53 -2.31 -0.52 1.95
C ILE A 53 -1.12 -0.39 2.90
N GLY A 54 -0.31 -1.44 3.03
CA GLY A 54 0.89 -1.46 3.87
C GLY A 54 1.98 -0.47 3.46
N GLN A 55 1.88 0.14 2.28
CA GLN A 55 2.81 1.16 1.78
C GLN A 55 2.19 2.57 1.75
N LEU A 56 0.89 2.71 2.03
CA LEU A 56 0.21 4.00 2.02
C LEU A 56 0.50 4.81 3.29
N PRO A 57 0.34 6.15 3.22
CA PRO A 57 0.32 7.01 4.41
C PRO A 57 -0.60 6.48 5.50
N HIS A 58 -0.13 6.61 6.74
CA HIS A 58 -0.82 6.18 7.95
C HIS A 58 -1.13 4.68 8.05
N ASN A 59 -0.36 3.83 7.36
CA ASN A 59 -0.49 2.38 7.49
C ASN A 59 -0.22 1.89 8.93
N GLU A 60 0.56 2.62 9.72
CA GLU A 60 0.82 2.28 11.12
C GLU A 60 -0.44 2.37 12.00
N LYS A 61 -1.47 3.06 11.49
CA LYS A 61 -2.80 3.18 12.10
C LYS A 61 -3.84 2.30 11.41
N PHE A 62 -3.50 1.60 10.34
CA PHE A 62 -4.42 0.72 9.65
C PHE A 62 -4.79 -0.49 10.51
N LYS A 63 -6.10 -0.77 10.63
CA LYS A 63 -6.61 -1.89 11.42
C LYS A 63 -7.08 -3.04 10.55
N GLU A 64 -7.95 -2.74 9.59
CA GLU A 64 -8.63 -3.77 8.81
C GLU A 64 -9.14 -3.21 7.47
N VAL A 65 -9.29 -4.12 6.51
CA VAL A 65 -9.94 -3.86 5.23
C VAL A 65 -11.04 -4.90 5.00
N SER A 66 -12.24 -4.42 4.63
CA SER A 66 -13.32 -5.25 4.10
C SER A 66 -13.40 -5.06 2.59
N LEU A 67 -13.34 -6.15 1.84
CA LEU A 67 -13.42 -6.15 0.38
C LEU A 67 -14.83 -6.55 -0.06
N GLU A 68 -15.56 -5.62 -0.68
CA GLU A 68 -16.90 -5.84 -1.21
C GLU A 68 -16.85 -6.33 -2.66
N THR A 69 -16.60 -7.63 -2.82
CA THR A 69 -16.39 -8.27 -4.12
C THR A 69 -17.59 -9.09 -4.62
N LYS A 70 -18.63 -9.24 -3.79
CA LYS A 70 -19.80 -10.09 -4.10
C LYS A 70 -20.70 -9.49 -5.17
N ASN A 71 -20.94 -8.17 -5.12
CA ASN A 71 -21.87 -7.47 -5.99
C ASN A 71 -21.24 -6.17 -6.49
N LYS A 72 -21.55 -5.80 -7.73
CA LYS A 72 -21.18 -4.48 -8.27
C LYS A 72 -22.10 -3.39 -7.71
N PRO A 73 -21.60 -2.14 -7.58
CA PRO A 73 -20.22 -1.71 -7.84
C PRO A 73 -19.25 -2.23 -6.78
N TYR A 74 -18.07 -2.70 -7.19
CA TYR A 74 -17.08 -3.24 -6.26
C TYR A 74 -16.41 -2.13 -5.46
N GLY A 75 -16.04 -2.41 -4.23
CA GLY A 75 -15.32 -1.44 -3.40
C GLY A 75 -14.80 -2.03 -2.11
N MET A 76 -14.25 -1.17 -1.26
CA MET A 76 -13.62 -1.59 -0.01
C MET A 76 -13.86 -0.59 1.10
N SER A 77 -13.83 -1.06 2.33
CA SER A 77 -13.84 -0.23 3.53
C SER A 77 -12.54 -0.42 4.29
N LEU A 78 -11.85 0.67 4.61
CA LEU A 78 -10.61 0.65 5.39
C LEU A 78 -10.88 1.32 6.73
N THR A 79 -10.50 0.66 7.82
CA THR A 79 -10.63 1.19 9.18
C THR A 79 -9.26 1.55 9.73
N TYR A 80 -9.18 2.73 10.34
CA TYR A 80 -7.96 3.26 10.97
C TYR A 80 -8.19 3.55 12.46
N ASP A 81 -7.13 3.41 13.25
CA ASP A 81 -6.99 4.04 14.56
C ASP A 81 -6.91 5.58 14.46
N SER A 82 -6.95 6.25 15.60
CA SER A 82 -6.67 7.69 15.65
C SER A 82 -5.26 7.98 15.13
N LEU A 83 -5.14 9.01 14.28
CA LEU A 83 -3.87 9.40 13.66
C LEU A 83 -2.93 10.16 14.62
N ASP A 84 -3.37 10.51 15.83
CA ASP A 84 -2.56 11.23 16.83
C ASP A 84 -1.90 12.54 16.30
N VAL A 85 -2.61 13.29 15.46
CA VAL A 85 -2.14 14.53 14.82
C VAL A 85 -2.82 15.80 15.36
N PRO A 86 -2.18 16.99 15.27
CA PRO A 86 -2.75 18.24 15.80
C PRO A 86 -4.05 18.68 15.11
N GLU A 87 -4.15 18.52 13.78
CA GLU A 87 -5.32 18.92 12.99
C GLU A 87 -6.03 17.70 12.39
N VAL A 88 -6.55 16.85 13.29
CA VAL A 88 -7.15 15.54 12.99
C VAL A 88 -8.12 15.56 11.79
N GLY A 89 -9.00 16.56 11.72
CA GLY A 89 -10.00 16.64 10.65
C GLY A 89 -9.42 16.92 9.26
N LYS A 90 -8.34 17.70 9.16
CA LYS A 90 -7.63 17.94 7.91
C LYS A 90 -6.85 16.70 7.49
N GLU A 91 -6.08 16.13 8.43
CA GLU A 91 -5.27 14.94 8.18
C GLU A 91 -6.11 13.75 7.70
N TYR A 92 -7.29 13.52 8.30
CA TYR A 92 -8.19 12.46 7.85
C TYR A 92 -8.63 12.62 6.39
N LYS A 93 -8.91 13.86 5.97
CA LYS A 93 -9.31 14.16 4.58
C LYS A 93 -8.14 13.94 3.63
N GLU A 94 -6.96 14.45 3.96
CA GLU A 94 -5.76 14.31 3.14
C GLU A 94 -5.34 12.84 3.01
N THR A 95 -5.42 12.08 4.11
CA THR A 95 -5.21 10.63 4.13
C THR A 95 -6.22 9.91 3.23
N ALA A 96 -7.52 10.21 3.38
CA ALA A 96 -8.57 9.58 2.58
C ALA A 96 -8.38 9.87 1.08
N ILE A 97 -8.04 11.11 0.70
CA ILE A 97 -7.80 11.50 -0.69
C ILE A 97 -6.57 10.79 -1.24
N THR A 98 -5.45 10.85 -0.52
CA THR A 98 -4.19 10.25 -0.96
C THR A 98 -4.34 8.76 -1.14
N ASN A 99 -4.85 8.07 -0.11
CA ASN A 99 -4.99 6.62 -0.12
C ASN A 99 -6.00 6.17 -1.18
N ALA A 100 -7.11 6.90 -1.37
CA ALA A 100 -8.05 6.62 -2.44
C ALA A 100 -7.42 6.79 -3.82
N THR A 101 -6.61 7.82 -4.02
CA THR A 101 -5.93 8.06 -5.31
C THR A 101 -5.01 6.91 -5.66
N PHE A 102 -4.19 6.44 -4.73
CA PHE A 102 -3.34 5.27 -4.93
C PHE A 102 -4.14 3.99 -5.16
N LEU A 103 -5.12 3.70 -4.30
CA LEU A 103 -5.93 2.49 -4.41
C LEU A 103 -6.72 2.44 -5.73
N PHE A 104 -7.32 3.53 -6.18
CA PHE A 104 -7.99 3.57 -7.48
C PHE A 104 -7.01 3.54 -8.65
N THR A 105 -5.80 4.09 -8.51
CA THR A 105 -4.79 3.99 -9.56
C THR A 105 -4.35 2.53 -9.73
N LEU A 106 -4.11 1.81 -8.64
CA LEU A 106 -3.53 0.46 -8.68
C LEU A 106 -4.58 -0.65 -8.81
N VAL A 107 -5.75 -0.50 -8.14
CA VAL A 107 -6.85 -1.48 -8.12
C VAL A 107 -7.94 -1.09 -9.13
N LYS A 108 -7.87 -1.68 -10.32
CA LYS A 108 -8.58 -1.19 -11.52
C LYS A 108 -10.09 -1.32 -11.48
N ASN A 109 -10.62 -2.32 -10.79
CA ASN A 109 -12.05 -2.57 -10.71
C ASN A 109 -12.71 -2.05 -9.41
N ALA A 110 -11.98 -1.35 -8.55
CA ALA A 110 -12.56 -0.66 -7.40
C ALA A 110 -13.27 0.63 -7.86
N GLU A 111 -14.54 0.76 -7.48
CA GLU A 111 -15.40 1.89 -7.85
C GLU A 111 -15.67 2.84 -6.68
N TRP A 112 -15.57 2.34 -5.44
CA TRP A 112 -15.71 3.14 -4.23
C TRP A 112 -14.81 2.64 -3.11
N ILE A 113 -14.42 3.56 -2.23
CA ILE A 113 -13.66 3.29 -1.00
C ILE A 113 -14.31 4.07 0.13
N THR A 114 -14.50 3.43 1.28
CA THR A 114 -14.95 4.08 2.52
C THR A 114 -13.85 4.03 3.55
N PHE A 115 -13.44 5.19 4.06
CA PHE A 115 -12.47 5.31 5.14
C PHE A 115 -13.20 5.55 6.45
N HIS A 116 -12.99 4.67 7.41
CA HIS A 116 -13.49 4.81 8.77
C HIS A 116 -12.34 5.22 9.68
N PHE A 117 -12.33 6.49 10.06
CA PHE A 117 -11.51 7.00 11.16
C PHE A 117 -12.38 7.05 12.42
N GLU A 118 -11.74 7.22 13.59
CA GLU A 118 -12.38 7.13 14.91
C GLU A 118 -13.78 7.75 14.98
N ASN A 119 -13.91 9.03 14.59
CA ASN A 119 -15.17 9.77 14.67
C ASN A 119 -15.66 10.29 13.30
N GLN A 120 -15.04 9.88 12.20
CA GLN A 120 -15.32 10.44 10.88
C GLN A 120 -15.26 9.37 9.80
N THR A 121 -16.22 9.40 8.88
CA THR A 121 -16.28 8.47 7.75
C THR A 121 -16.27 9.24 6.44
N TYR A 122 -15.40 8.84 5.53
CA TYR A 122 -15.24 9.44 4.21
C TYR A 122 -15.46 8.41 3.13
N LYS A 123 -16.50 8.59 2.32
CA LYS A 123 -16.75 7.74 1.15
C LYS A 123 -16.34 8.47 -0.12
N ILE A 124 -15.41 7.89 -0.86
CA ILE A 124 -14.91 8.41 -2.13
C ILE A 124 -15.25 7.40 -3.22
N THR A 125 -15.77 7.88 -4.35
CA THR A 125 -15.95 7.05 -5.55
C THR A 125 -14.89 7.40 -6.57
N ARG A 126 -14.45 6.44 -7.38
CA ARG A 126 -13.51 6.67 -8.50
C ARG A 126 -14.00 7.80 -9.39
N PHE A 127 -15.29 7.80 -9.74
CA PHE A 127 -15.91 8.84 -10.57
C PHE A 127 -15.71 10.25 -9.99
N LYS A 128 -16.17 10.48 -8.75
CA LYS A 128 -15.99 11.78 -8.07
C LYS A 128 -14.53 12.21 -7.97
N LEU A 129 -13.62 11.27 -7.69
CA LEU A 129 -12.20 11.61 -7.56
C LEU A 129 -11.56 11.97 -8.90
N GLN A 130 -11.90 11.26 -9.98
CA GLN A 130 -11.45 11.61 -11.34
C GLN A 130 -12.03 12.94 -11.82
N ASP A 131 -13.31 13.23 -11.51
CA ASP A 131 -13.95 14.51 -11.82
C ASP A 131 -13.26 15.67 -11.09
N PHE A 132 -13.02 15.49 -9.79
CA PHE A 132 -12.27 16.42 -8.94
C PHE A 132 -10.87 16.76 -9.48
N TYR A 133 -10.19 15.75 -10.02
CA TYR A 133 -8.88 15.89 -10.65
C TYR A 133 -8.94 16.34 -12.11
N SER A 134 -10.09 16.23 -12.76
CA SER A 134 -10.23 16.35 -14.22
C SER A 134 -9.20 15.50 -14.97
N LYS A 135 -8.90 14.30 -14.45
CA LYS A 135 -7.86 13.39 -14.94
C LYS A 135 -8.25 11.93 -14.68
N ASP A 136 -7.97 11.04 -15.63
CA ASP A 136 -8.13 9.60 -15.45
C ASP A 136 -6.97 9.05 -14.61
N LEU A 137 -7.30 8.35 -13.52
CA LEU A 137 -6.31 7.75 -12.62
C LEU A 137 -5.51 6.61 -13.28
N ASN A 138 -5.98 6.07 -14.40
CA ASN A 138 -5.25 5.06 -15.17
C ASN A 138 -4.09 5.63 -15.98
N GLU A 139 -3.99 6.95 -16.13
CA GLU A 139 -2.91 7.60 -16.88
C GLU A 139 -1.58 7.66 -16.11
N PHE A 140 -1.62 7.51 -14.79
CA PHE A 140 -0.42 7.52 -13.97
C PHE A 140 0.41 6.24 -14.17
N THR A 141 1.71 6.42 -14.34
CA THR A 141 2.63 5.30 -14.66
C THR A 141 3.71 5.07 -13.62
N SER A 142 3.85 5.96 -12.63
CA SER A 142 4.85 5.83 -11.57
C SER A 142 4.40 6.43 -10.23
N GLN A 143 4.98 5.95 -9.13
CA GLN A 143 4.75 6.47 -7.78
C GLN A 143 5.16 7.93 -7.67
N THR A 144 6.28 8.32 -8.27
CA THR A 144 6.78 9.70 -8.23
C THR A 144 5.80 10.67 -8.90
N GLU A 145 5.28 10.33 -10.08
CA GLU A 145 4.29 11.15 -10.79
C GLU A 145 3.00 11.30 -9.96
N LEU A 146 2.48 10.18 -9.44
CA LEU A 146 1.25 10.17 -8.65
C LEU A 146 1.39 10.96 -7.35
N ASN A 147 2.50 10.80 -6.64
CA ASN A 147 2.80 11.55 -5.42
C ASN A 147 2.85 13.06 -5.69
N ALA A 148 3.61 13.49 -6.69
CA ALA A 148 3.72 14.90 -7.04
C ALA A 148 2.34 15.50 -7.37
N PHE A 149 1.54 14.76 -8.13
CA PHE A 149 0.18 15.17 -8.48
C PHE A 149 -0.72 15.31 -7.25
N VAL A 150 -0.79 14.30 -6.38
CA VAL A 150 -1.64 14.36 -5.18
C VAL A 150 -1.24 15.54 -4.29
N GLN A 151 0.05 15.73 -4.06
CA GLN A 151 0.54 16.83 -3.23
C GLN A 151 0.14 18.21 -3.80
N GLU A 152 0.22 18.40 -5.12
CA GLU A 152 -0.26 19.63 -5.76
C GLU A 152 -1.76 19.87 -5.52
N GLN A 153 -2.58 18.82 -5.56
CA GLN A 153 -4.03 18.93 -5.37
C GLN A 153 -4.42 19.21 -3.91
N LEU A 154 -3.61 18.78 -2.94
CA LEU A 154 -3.87 18.99 -1.51
C LEU A 154 -3.53 20.41 -1.02
N VAL A 155 -2.71 21.18 -1.75
CA VAL A 155 -2.38 22.58 -1.38
C VAL A 155 -3.62 23.46 -1.25
N ASN A 156 -4.70 23.16 -1.98
CA ASN A 156 -5.93 23.94 -1.95
C ASN A 156 -6.97 23.30 -1.00
N GLU A 157 -6.93 23.69 0.28
CA GLU A 157 -7.82 23.18 1.33
C GLU A 157 -9.33 23.38 1.03
N SER A 158 -9.68 24.47 0.35
CA SER A 158 -11.07 24.74 -0.06
C SER A 158 -11.55 23.70 -1.06
N LYS A 159 -10.69 23.35 -2.03
CA LYS A 159 -10.94 22.33 -3.03
C LYS A 159 -11.06 20.94 -2.36
N VAL A 160 -10.14 20.57 -1.47
CA VAL A 160 -10.18 19.32 -0.69
C VAL A 160 -11.51 19.14 0.05
N SER A 161 -12.02 20.20 0.68
CA SER A 161 -13.28 20.12 1.42
C SER A 161 -14.49 19.88 0.52
N GLN A 162 -14.49 20.38 -0.73
CA GLN A 162 -15.59 20.21 -1.68
C GLN A 162 -15.81 18.75 -2.09
N LEU A 163 -14.76 17.91 -2.10
CA LEU A 163 -14.88 16.49 -2.43
C LEU A 163 -15.83 15.73 -1.49
N PHE A 164 -15.97 16.24 -0.26
CA PHE A 164 -16.75 15.62 0.80
C PHE A 164 -18.07 16.33 1.10
N VAL A 165 -18.39 17.40 0.36
CA VAL A 165 -19.71 18.03 0.44
C VAL A 165 -20.71 17.13 -0.32
N GLN A 166 -21.77 16.72 0.37
CA GLN A 166 -22.88 15.93 -0.20
C GLN A 166 -23.88 16.82 -0.92
#